data_AF-A0A5N5E7N4-F1
#
_entry.id   AF-A0A5N5E7N4-F1
#
_cell.length_a   1.000
_cell.length_b   1.000
_cell.length_c   1.000
_cell.angle_alpha   90.00
_cell.angle_beta   90.00
_cell.angle_gamma   90.00
#
_symmetry.space_group_name_H-M   'P 1'
#
loop_
_entity.id
_entity.type
_entity.pdbx_description
1 polymer ?
#
loop_
_entity_poly.entity_id
_entity_poly.type
_entity_poly.pdbx_seq_one_letter_code
_entity_poly.pdbx_strand_id
1 'polypeptide(L)'
;MDLIAVTERREMQHFQHLEDDVREQLFLHAPRSFADSDERDLLAIALGATLYVPATRAGLADIVVKRASEGVSSMVLDLEDAVA
;
A
#
# COMPACT_ATOMS: atom_id res chain seq x y z
N MET A 1 -12.44 7.39 -20.00
CA MET A 1 -12.01 6.81 -18.71
C MET A 1 -11.93 5.31 -18.94
N ASP A 2 -10.74 4.83 -19.30
CA ASP A 2 -10.53 3.41 -19.54
C ASP A 2 -10.56 2.67 -18.21
N LEU A 3 -11.63 1.91 -18.00
CA LEU A 3 -11.84 1.02 -16.85
C LEU A 3 -10.85 -0.17 -16.84
N ILE A 4 -9.98 -0.26 -17.86
CA ILE A 4 -9.03 -1.36 -18.11
C ILE A 4 -7.70 -1.17 -17.34
N ALA A 5 -7.39 0.03 -16.83
CA ALA A 5 -6.15 0.29 -16.11
C ALA A 5 -6.11 -0.22 -14.65
N VAL A 6 -7.19 -0.82 -14.15
CA VAL A 6 -7.24 -1.36 -12.76
C VAL A 6 -6.43 -2.67 -12.63
N THR A 7 -6.01 -3.27 -13.74
CA THR A 7 -5.31 -4.57 -13.77
C THR A 7 -3.85 -4.45 -14.19
N GLU A 8 -3.13 -3.42 -13.76
CA GLU A 8 -1.67 -3.58 -13.66
C GLU A 8 -1.38 -4.28 -12.34
N ARG A 9 -0.92 -5.54 -12.44
CA ARG A 9 -0.39 -6.27 -11.28
C ARG A 9 0.86 -5.55 -10.82
N ARG A 10 0.72 -4.72 -9.79
CA ARG A 10 1.84 -4.07 -9.12
C ARG A 10 2.45 -5.05 -8.13
N GLU A 11 3.69 -5.41 -8.38
CA GLU A 11 4.55 -5.88 -7.31
C GLU A 11 4.73 -4.75 -6.30
N MET A 12 4.48 -5.05 -5.03
CA MET A 12 4.64 -4.13 -3.92
C MET A 12 5.84 -4.55 -3.09
N GLN A 13 6.50 -3.58 -2.47
CA GLN A 13 7.64 -3.83 -1.61
C GLN A 13 7.53 -2.95 -0.36
N HIS A 14 7.77 -3.53 0.80
CA HIS A 14 7.90 -2.72 2.01
C HIS A 14 9.06 -1.73 1.87
N PHE A 15 8.86 -0.53 2.41
CA PHE A 15 9.87 0.52 2.41
C PHE A 15 10.32 0.98 1.00
N GLN A 16 9.47 0.80 -0.03
CA GLN A 16 9.72 1.29 -1.39
C GLN A 16 9.88 2.82 -1.49
N HIS A 17 9.40 3.57 -0.49
CA HIS A 17 9.52 5.02 -0.41
C HIS A 17 10.90 5.50 0.08
N LEU A 18 11.73 4.59 0.59
CA LEU A 18 13.10 4.92 0.99
C LEU A 18 14.01 4.88 -0.23
N GLU A 19 14.98 5.80 -0.28
CA GLU A 19 16.09 5.74 -1.22
C GLU A 19 16.93 4.47 -1.00
N ASP A 20 17.61 4.00 -2.05
CA ASP A 20 18.33 2.73 -2.02
C ASP A 20 19.49 2.72 -1.02
N ASP A 21 20.22 3.83 -0.89
CA ASP A 21 21.33 3.98 0.06
C ASP A 21 20.85 3.90 1.52
N VAL A 22 19.66 4.43 1.81
CA VAL A 22 19.02 4.31 3.13
C VAL A 22 18.61 2.86 3.39
N ARG A 23 18.07 2.18 2.38
CA ARG A 23 17.62 0.78 2.49
C ARG A 23 18.81 -0.16 2.76
N GLU A 24 19.92 0.03 2.07
CA GLU A 24 21.16 -0.74 2.28
C GLU A 24 21.73 -0.55 3.70
N GLN A 25 21.57 0.64 4.28
CA GLN A 25 22.04 0.92 5.64
C GLN A 25 21.12 0.34 6.73
N LEU A 26 19.81 0.31 6.49
CA LEU A 26 18.82 -0.10 7.50
C LEU A 26 18.61 -1.61 7.57
N PHE A 27 18.76 -2.32 6.45
CA PHE A 27 18.35 -3.72 6.36
C PHE A 27 19.53 -4.67 6.12
N LEU A 28 19.70 -5.65 7.02
CA LEU A 28 20.61 -6.78 6.79
C LEU A 28 20.22 -7.59 5.54
N HIS A 29 18.91 -7.67 5.25
CA HIS A 29 18.36 -8.27 4.05
C HIS A 29 17.37 -7.32 3.41
N ALA A 30 17.55 -7.01 2.13
CA ALA A 30 16.67 -6.13 1.40
C ALA A 30 15.20 -6.61 1.51
N PRO A 31 14.23 -5.70 1.69
CA PRO A 31 12.81 -5.99 1.59
C PRO A 31 12.50 -6.73 0.28
N ARG A 32 11.68 -7.77 0.34
CA ARG A 32 11.27 -8.53 -0.85
C ARG A 32 9.98 -7.97 -1.42
N SER A 33 9.83 -8.05 -2.74
CA SER A 33 8.56 -7.79 -3.41
C SER A 33 7.54 -8.88 -3.10
N PHE A 34 6.26 -8.52 -3.17
CA PHE A 34 5.12 -9.42 -3.06
C PHE A 34 3.99 -8.95 -3.98
N ALA A 35 3.10 -9.86 -4.36
CA ALA A 35 1.96 -9.62 -5.22
C ALA A 35 0.69 -10.24 -4.62
N ASP A 36 -0.47 -9.80 -5.10
CA ASP A 36 -1.79 -10.31 -4.70
C ASP A 36 -2.00 -11.82 -4.95
N SER A 37 -1.20 -12.40 -5.84
CA SER A 37 -1.18 -13.83 -6.12
C SER A 37 -0.34 -14.67 -5.15
N ASP A 38 0.40 -14.04 -4.23
CA ASP A 38 1.19 -14.76 -3.23
C ASP A 38 0.31 -15.50 -2.21
N GLU A 39 0.94 -16.44 -1.49
CA GLU A 39 0.27 -17.22 -0.47
C GLU A 39 -0.35 -16.32 0.62
N ARG A 40 -1.54 -16.69 1.09
CA ARG A 40 -2.28 -15.94 2.12
C ARG A 40 -1.44 -15.66 3.36
N ASP A 41 -0.65 -16.63 3.81
CA ASP A 41 0.16 -16.49 5.02
C ASP A 41 1.28 -15.47 4.84
N LEU A 42 1.82 -15.35 3.62
CA LEU A 42 2.77 -14.28 3.28
C LEU A 42 2.06 -12.93 3.24
N LEU A 43 0.93 -12.84 2.54
CA LEU A 43 0.13 -11.60 2.43
C LEU A 43 -0.32 -11.06 3.78
N ALA A 44 -0.72 -11.94 4.71
CA ALA A 44 -1.15 -11.57 6.06
C ALA A 44 -0.07 -10.78 6.82
N ILE A 45 1.20 -11.02 6.53
CA ILE A 45 2.33 -10.30 7.12
C ILE A 45 2.78 -9.14 6.23
N ALA A 46 2.87 -9.35 4.92
CA ALA A 46 3.42 -8.40 3.95
C ALA A 46 2.56 -7.16 3.71
N LEU A 47 1.26 -7.21 4.02
CA LEU A 47 0.41 -6.01 3.99
C LEU A 47 0.74 -5.03 5.12
N GLY A 48 1.38 -5.51 6.20
CA GLY A 48 1.79 -4.69 7.33
C GLY A 48 0.63 -3.97 8.01
N ALA A 49 0.91 -2.78 8.56
CA ALA A 49 -0.11 -1.93 9.16
C ALA A 49 -1.06 -1.41 8.08
N THR A 50 -2.37 -1.67 8.25
CA THR A 50 -3.41 -1.21 7.33
C THR A 50 -3.95 0.14 7.79
N LEU A 51 -3.88 1.16 6.92
CA LEU A 51 -4.43 2.48 7.20
C LEU A 51 -5.93 2.52 6.93
N TYR A 52 -6.71 2.98 7.90
CA TYR A 52 -8.16 3.12 7.78
C TYR A 52 -8.55 4.58 7.48
N VAL A 53 -9.41 4.82 6.49
CA VAL A 53 -9.83 6.16 6.07
C VAL A 53 -11.33 6.18 5.76
N PRO A 54 -12.13 7.11 6.32
CA PRO A 54 -13.50 7.34 5.88
C PRO A 54 -13.58 7.68 4.39
N ALA A 55 -14.43 6.98 3.64
CA ALA A 55 -14.58 7.21 2.20
C ALA A 55 -15.29 8.53 1.87
N THR A 56 -15.88 9.22 2.86
CA THR A 56 -16.42 10.58 2.72
C THR A 56 -15.36 11.68 2.81
N ARG A 57 -14.11 11.34 3.11
CA ARG A 57 -13.04 12.34 3.26
C ARG A 57 -12.77 13.04 1.92
N ALA A 58 -12.87 14.36 1.92
CA ALA A 58 -12.58 15.17 0.74
C ALA A 58 -11.14 14.94 0.24
N GLY A 59 -10.96 14.89 -1.08
CA GLY A 59 -9.66 14.64 -1.70
C GLY A 59 -9.15 13.20 -1.54
N LEU A 60 -10.05 12.21 -1.45
CA LEU A 60 -9.70 10.82 -1.18
C LEU A 60 -8.62 10.25 -2.12
N ALA A 61 -8.72 10.55 -3.42
CA ALA A 61 -7.73 10.11 -4.40
C ALA A 61 -6.32 10.65 -4.09
N ASP A 62 -6.21 11.94 -3.76
CA ASP A 62 -4.93 12.58 -3.41
C ASP A 62 -4.36 11.99 -2.12
N ILE A 63 -5.23 11.68 -1.15
CA ILE A 63 -4.85 11.00 0.08
C ILE A 63 -4.28 9.62 -0.22
N VAL A 64 -4.96 8.82 -1.06
CA VAL A 64 -4.49 7.47 -1.43
C VAL A 64 -3.11 7.55 -2.10
N VAL A 65 -2.96 8.42 -3.11
CA VAL A 65 -1.68 8.59 -3.83
C VAL A 65 -0.58 9.05 -2.87
N LYS A 66 -0.86 10.05 -2.03
CA LYS A 66 0.12 10.56 -1.06
C LYS A 66 0.55 9.48 -0.06
N ARG A 67 -0.40 8.77 0.55
CA ARG A 67 -0.08 7.73 1.54
C ARG A 67 0.66 6.55 0.94
N ALA A 68 0.30 6.14 -0.28
CA ALA A 68 1.06 5.15 -1.02
C ALA A 68 2.51 5.60 -1.24
N SER A 69 2.73 6.88 -1.62
CA SER A 69 4.07 7.46 -1.77
C SER A 69 4.86 7.55 -0.46
N GLU A 70 4.18 7.66 0.67
CA GLU A 70 4.77 7.64 2.02
C GLU A 70 4.99 6.22 2.56
N GLY A 71 4.72 5.18 1.75
CA GLY A 71 5.03 3.80 2.08
C GLY A 71 3.89 2.98 2.68
N VAL A 72 2.64 3.47 2.65
CA VAL A 72 1.49 2.67 3.06
C VAL A 72 1.27 1.54 2.04
N SER A 73 1.44 0.29 2.48
CA SER A 73 1.24 -0.91 1.66
C SER A 73 -0.22 -1.37 1.60
N SER A 74 -1.03 -1.01 2.60
CA SER A 74 -2.43 -1.45 2.73
C SER A 74 -3.31 -0.32 3.26
N MET A 75 -4.45 -0.10 2.62
CA MET A 75 -5.43 0.91 3.03
C MET A 75 -6.86 0.38 2.86
N VAL A 76 -7.73 0.69 3.82
CA VAL A 76 -9.17 0.44 3.75
C VAL A 76 -9.89 1.78 3.67
N LEU A 77 -10.70 1.94 2.63
CA LEU A 77 -11.61 3.06 2.46
C LEU A 77 -12.98 2.64 2.99
N ASP A 78 -13.37 3.21 4.12
CA ASP A 78 -14.56 2.78 4.85
C ASP A 78 -15.83 3.51 4.37
N LEU A 79 -16.83 2.72 3.99
CA LEU A 79 -18.15 3.18 3.57
C LEU A 79 -19.25 2.89 4.61
N GLU A 80 -18.90 2.23 5.71
CA GLU A 80 -19.79 1.83 6.78
C GLU A 80 -19.68 2.82 7.96
N ASP A 81 -19.13 2.40 9.09
CA ASP A 81 -19.30 3.09 10.37
C ASP A 81 -18.52 4.40 10.50
N ALA A 82 -17.47 4.60 9.71
CA ALA A 82 -16.70 5.84 9.73
C ALA A 82 -17.30 6.95 8.84
N VAL A 83 -18.45 6.70 8.20
CA VAL A 83 -19.21 7.70 7.44
C VAL A 83 -20.21 8.41 8.35
N ALA A 84 -20.19 9.75 8.35
CA ALA A 84 -21.06 10.62 9.15
C ALA A 84 -22.09 11.35 8.28
#